data_AF-A0A453K9U9-F1
#
_entry.id   AF-A0A453K9U9-F1
#
_cell.length_a   1.000
_cell.length_b   1.000
_cell.length_c   1.000
_cell.angle_alpha   90.00
_cell.angle_beta   90.00
_cell.angle_gamma   90.00
#
_symmetry.space_group_name_H-M   'P 1'
#
loop_
_entity.id
_entity.type
_entity.pdbx_description
1 polymer ?
#
loop_
_entity_poly.entity_id
_entity_poly.type
_entity_poly.pdbx_seq_one_letter_code
_entity_poly.pdbx_strand_id
1 'polypeptide(L)'
;MGGYTVWGCLQYIPHRLTGAALVVPVINYWWPSFPPEVSRQAFKKLIVPEQRTLWIAHNAPYFLYLWMTQKWLPSSAAAMHHPEIFSDHDMEVIQKMMAMPRTIENKSRQQGIYESIHRDLLVAFGNWEFDLMNITNPFPTNEGSVHIWQGYEDRLVLVELQRYLSKKLPWIQYHEVQEGGHMFMLVDGWTDKIIKALLVGEEASPM
;
A
#
# COMPACT_ATOMS: atom_id res chain seq x y z
N MET A 1 -3.26 1.18 3.47
CA MET A 1 -4.35 1.88 2.73
C MET A 1 -4.02 3.37 2.64
N GLY A 2 -4.44 4.08 1.60
CA GLY A 2 -4.22 5.54 1.44
C GLY A 2 -3.23 5.99 0.37
N GLY A 3 -2.46 5.07 -0.24
CA GLY A 3 -1.55 5.41 -1.36
C GLY A 3 -2.27 6.04 -2.55
N TYR A 4 -3.57 5.76 -2.71
CA TYR A 4 -4.41 6.32 -3.76
C TYR A 4 -4.52 7.84 -3.74
N THR A 5 -4.59 8.43 -2.54
CA THR A 5 -4.67 9.89 -2.39
C THR A 5 -3.37 10.54 -2.87
N VAL A 6 -2.23 9.93 -2.59
CA VAL A 6 -0.92 10.42 -3.03
C VAL A 6 -0.82 10.38 -4.55
N TRP A 7 -1.26 9.28 -5.18
CA TRP A 7 -1.32 9.19 -6.64
C TRP A 7 -2.22 10.25 -7.28
N GLY A 8 -3.38 10.53 -6.69
CA GLY A 8 -4.23 11.63 -7.11
C GLY A 8 -3.53 12.99 -6.99
N CYS A 9 -2.81 13.24 -5.89
CA CYS A 9 -2.05 14.47 -5.73
C CYS A 9 -0.94 14.62 -6.79
N LEU A 10 -0.21 13.53 -7.08
CA LEU A 10 0.84 13.53 -8.12
C LEU A 10 0.28 13.78 -9.52
N GLN A 11 -0.92 13.27 -9.82
CA GLN A 11 -1.58 13.46 -11.11
C GLN A 11 -2.15 14.88 -11.28
N TYR A 12 -2.82 15.41 -10.26
CA TYR A 12 -3.63 16.64 -10.42
C TYR A 12 -2.98 17.91 -9.86
N ILE A 13 -2.20 17.79 -8.79
CA ILE A 13 -1.61 18.94 -8.09
C ILE A 13 -0.12 18.73 -7.76
N PRO A 14 0.72 18.19 -8.67
CA PRO A 14 2.13 17.93 -8.35
C PRO A 14 2.90 19.19 -7.96
N HIS A 15 2.56 20.34 -8.54
CA HIS A 15 3.12 21.65 -8.21
C HIS A 15 2.87 22.12 -6.76
N ARG A 16 1.97 21.46 -6.02
CA ARG A 16 1.73 21.73 -4.59
C ARG A 16 2.53 20.81 -3.67
N LEU A 17 3.32 19.91 -4.23
CA LEU A 17 4.13 18.92 -3.51
C LEU A 17 5.61 19.27 -3.68
N THR A 18 6.38 19.06 -2.61
CA THR A 18 7.87 19.09 -2.66
C THR A 18 8.45 17.69 -2.89
N GLY A 19 7.61 16.66 -2.82
CA GLY A 19 7.96 15.26 -3.02
C GLY A 19 6.87 14.35 -2.45
N ALA A 20 7.02 13.04 -2.64
CA ALA A 20 6.15 12.04 -2.05
C ALA A 20 6.93 10.78 -1.67
N ALA A 21 6.65 10.22 -0.49
CA ALA A 21 7.12 8.90 -0.11
C ALA A 21 5.90 8.01 0.22
N LEU A 22 5.75 6.94 -0.55
CA LEU A 22 4.74 5.91 -0.31
C LEU A 22 5.43 4.72 0.34
N VAL A 23 4.81 4.17 1.39
CA VAL A 23 5.34 3.01 2.12
C VAL A 23 4.30 1.90 2.04
N VAL A 24 4.71 0.73 1.55
CA VAL A 24 3.85 -0.43 1.24
C VAL A 24 2.52 -0.05 0.60
N PRO A 25 2.52 0.81 -0.46
CA PRO A 25 1.28 1.34 -0.99
C PRO A 25 0.45 0.25 -1.65
N VAL A 26 -0.79 0.11 -1.18
CA VAL A 26 -1.80 -0.76 -1.83
C VAL A 26 -1.91 -0.41 -3.30
N ILE A 27 -2.03 -1.45 -4.13
CA ILE A 27 -2.04 -1.35 -5.58
C ILE A 27 -3.30 -1.97 -6.16
N ASN A 28 -3.86 -1.35 -7.20
CA ASN A 28 -5.08 -1.83 -7.84
C ASN A 28 -4.74 -2.83 -8.95
N TYR A 29 -5.17 -4.08 -8.79
CA TYR A 29 -4.95 -5.17 -9.74
C TYR A 29 -5.70 -4.99 -11.08
N TRP A 30 -6.63 -4.05 -11.16
CA TRP A 30 -7.44 -3.85 -12.36
C TRP A 30 -7.06 -2.61 -13.17
N TRP A 31 -5.92 -1.96 -12.87
CA TRP A 31 -5.43 -0.88 -13.74
C TRP A 31 -5.06 -1.40 -15.14
N PRO A 32 -5.61 -0.80 -16.22
CA PRO A 32 -5.39 -1.24 -17.59
C PRO A 32 -3.93 -1.26 -18.06
N SER A 33 -3.06 -0.44 -17.47
CA SER A 33 -1.63 -0.39 -17.83
C SER A 33 -0.83 -1.62 -17.40
N PHE A 34 -1.31 -2.37 -16.40
CA PHE A 34 -0.73 -3.66 -16.10
C PHE A 34 -1.13 -4.65 -17.19
N PRO A 35 -0.16 -5.40 -17.77
CA PRO A 35 -0.50 -6.55 -18.61
C PRO A 35 -1.41 -7.48 -17.81
N PRO A 36 -2.55 -7.93 -18.37
CA PRO A 36 -3.53 -8.73 -17.63
C PRO A 36 -2.93 -9.97 -16.98
N GLU A 37 -1.94 -10.60 -17.62
CA GLU A 37 -1.26 -11.77 -17.07
C GLU A 37 -0.42 -11.44 -15.82
N VAL A 38 0.31 -10.32 -15.84
CA VAL A 38 1.15 -9.87 -14.71
C VAL A 38 0.27 -9.58 -13.50
N SER A 39 -0.81 -8.82 -13.70
CA SER A 39 -1.72 -8.51 -12.60
C SER A 39 -2.45 -9.76 -12.08
N ARG A 40 -2.94 -10.63 -12.97
CA ARG A 40 -3.61 -11.87 -12.58
C ARG A 40 -2.71 -12.80 -11.79
N GLN A 41 -1.43 -12.91 -12.17
CA GLN A 41 -0.47 -13.74 -11.44
C GLN A 41 -0.18 -13.17 -10.06
N ALA A 42 0.00 -11.86 -9.93
CA ALA A 42 0.16 -11.21 -8.62
C ALA A 42 -1.09 -11.38 -7.74
N PHE A 43 -2.28 -11.15 -8.30
CA PHE A 43 -3.55 -11.28 -7.59
C PHE A 43 -3.78 -12.71 -7.04
N LYS A 44 -3.43 -13.74 -7.82
CA LYS A 44 -3.58 -15.15 -7.41
C LYS A 44 -2.67 -15.55 -6.24
N LYS A 45 -1.62 -14.79 -5.95
CA LYS A 45 -0.72 -15.04 -4.80
C LYS A 45 -1.31 -14.55 -3.48
N LEU A 46 -2.30 -13.65 -3.52
CA LEU A 46 -3.01 -13.26 -2.30
C LEU A 46 -3.74 -14.46 -1.70
N ILE A 47 -3.95 -14.45 -0.39
CA ILE A 47 -4.79 -15.45 0.24
C ILE A 47 -6.25 -15.31 -0.21
N VAL A 48 -7.00 -16.42 -0.19
CA VAL A 48 -8.35 -16.50 -0.75
C VAL A 48 -9.33 -15.46 -0.18
N PRO A 49 -9.35 -15.13 1.13
CA PRO A 49 -10.23 -14.09 1.66
C PRO A 49 -9.95 -12.71 1.03
N GLU A 50 -8.68 -12.35 0.85
CA GLU A 50 -8.29 -11.10 0.20
C GLU A 50 -8.68 -11.11 -1.28
N GLN A 51 -8.40 -12.19 -2.01
CA GLN A 51 -8.84 -12.31 -3.41
C GLN A 51 -10.35 -12.05 -3.54
N ARG A 52 -11.18 -12.69 -2.70
CA ARG A 52 -12.63 -12.50 -2.74
C ARG A 52 -13.04 -11.07 -2.42
N THR A 53 -12.52 -10.50 -1.34
CA THR A 53 -12.87 -9.13 -0.92
C THR A 53 -12.49 -8.10 -1.98
N LEU A 54 -11.26 -8.16 -2.49
CA LEU A 54 -10.78 -7.22 -3.48
C LEU A 54 -11.54 -7.38 -4.81
N TRP A 55 -11.83 -8.62 -5.21
CA TRP A 55 -12.64 -8.88 -6.40
C TRP A 55 -14.04 -8.29 -6.26
N ILE A 56 -14.70 -8.44 -5.11
CA ILE A 56 -16.01 -7.84 -4.83
C ILE A 56 -15.91 -6.32 -4.83
N ALA A 57 -14.87 -5.74 -4.19
CA ALA A 57 -14.67 -4.29 -4.16
C ALA A 57 -14.56 -3.69 -5.56
N HIS A 58 -13.92 -4.39 -6.50
CA HIS A 58 -13.78 -3.93 -7.88
C HIS A 58 -15.02 -4.23 -8.75
N ASN A 59 -15.46 -5.49 -8.80
CA ASN A 59 -16.43 -5.96 -9.79
C ASN A 59 -17.88 -5.85 -9.33
N ALA A 60 -18.11 -5.83 -8.01
CA ALA A 60 -19.43 -5.86 -7.41
C ALA A 60 -19.52 -4.89 -6.20
N PRO A 61 -19.10 -3.61 -6.34
CA PRO A 61 -18.91 -2.69 -5.21
C PRO A 61 -20.18 -2.48 -4.37
N TYR A 62 -21.36 -2.54 -5.00
CA TYR A 62 -22.66 -2.45 -4.32
C TYR A 62 -22.89 -3.55 -3.27
N PHE A 63 -22.22 -4.70 -3.42
CA PHE A 63 -22.30 -5.81 -2.48
C PHE A 63 -21.19 -5.80 -1.41
N LEU A 64 -20.21 -4.90 -1.51
CA LEU A 64 -19.07 -4.88 -0.61
C LEU A 64 -19.50 -4.67 0.85
N TYR A 65 -20.46 -3.78 1.10
CA TYR A 65 -20.98 -3.56 2.45
C TYR A 65 -21.54 -4.86 3.06
N LEU A 66 -22.36 -5.58 2.30
CA LEU A 66 -22.93 -6.86 2.75
C LEU A 66 -21.83 -7.90 2.99
N TRP A 67 -20.89 -8.01 2.06
CA TRP A 67 -19.75 -8.93 2.17
C TRP A 67 -18.86 -8.67 3.40
N MET A 68 -18.63 -7.40 3.74
CA MET A 68 -17.78 -7.01 4.86
C MET A 68 -18.49 -7.10 6.22
N THR A 69 -19.84 -7.12 6.25
CA THR A 69 -20.64 -7.15 7.49
C THR A 69 -21.22 -8.52 7.82
N GLN A 70 -21.30 -9.44 6.86
CA GLN A 70 -21.72 -10.82 7.12
C GLN A 70 -20.77 -11.54 8.10
N LYS A 71 -21.29 -12.55 8.79
CA LYS A 71 -20.57 -13.30 9.85
C LYS A 71 -20.32 -14.78 9.53
N TRP A 72 -20.73 -15.23 8.35
CA TRP A 72 -20.71 -16.64 7.96
C TRP A 72 -19.37 -17.07 7.37
N LEU A 73 -18.68 -16.16 6.70
CA LEU A 73 -17.38 -16.38 6.07
C LEU A 73 -16.38 -15.31 6.55
N PRO A 74 -15.08 -15.64 6.64
CA PRO A 74 -14.06 -14.62 6.82
C PRO A 74 -14.04 -13.71 5.59
N SER A 75 -14.35 -12.42 5.79
CA SER A 75 -14.45 -11.45 4.69
C SER A 75 -13.06 -11.07 4.20
N SER A 76 -12.33 -10.27 4.98
CA SER A 76 -10.95 -9.87 4.71
C SER A 76 -10.06 -10.25 5.88
N ALA A 77 -8.99 -10.97 5.56
CA ALA A 77 -7.94 -11.32 6.50
C ALA A 77 -7.22 -10.07 7.03
N ALA A 78 -7.01 -9.05 6.19
CA ALA A 78 -6.46 -7.77 6.60
C ALA A 78 -7.37 -7.04 7.60
N ALA A 79 -8.68 -6.98 7.31
CA ALA A 79 -9.65 -6.35 8.21
C ALA A 79 -9.80 -7.12 9.54
N MET A 80 -9.62 -8.44 9.51
CA MET A 80 -9.70 -9.33 10.67
C MET A 80 -8.36 -9.56 11.39
N HIS A 81 -7.26 -8.97 10.90
CA HIS A 81 -5.90 -9.19 11.43
C HIS A 81 -5.50 -10.67 11.50
N HIS A 82 -5.82 -11.45 10.46
CA HIS A 82 -5.51 -12.88 10.41
C HIS A 82 -3.99 -13.10 10.32
N PRO A 83 -3.37 -13.96 11.16
CA PRO A 83 -1.91 -14.08 11.25
C PRO A 83 -1.18 -14.41 9.94
N GLU A 84 -1.84 -15.14 9.02
CA GLU A 84 -1.27 -15.57 7.74
C GLU A 84 -0.83 -14.41 6.81
N ILE A 85 -1.37 -13.20 7.03
CA ILE A 85 -1.02 -12.00 6.25
C ILE A 85 0.27 -11.32 6.71
N PHE A 86 0.84 -11.77 7.83
CA PHE A 86 2.04 -11.18 8.41
C PHE A 86 3.24 -12.08 8.12
N SER A 87 4.37 -11.46 7.78
CA SER A 87 5.65 -12.16 7.71
C SER A 87 6.21 -12.45 9.10
N ASP A 88 7.27 -13.25 9.17
CA ASP A 88 7.96 -13.50 10.45
C ASP A 88 8.49 -12.19 11.05
N HIS A 89 9.05 -11.32 10.21
CA HIS A 89 9.43 -9.96 10.59
C HIS A 89 8.26 -9.15 11.16
N ASP A 90 7.09 -9.16 10.49
CA ASP A 90 5.90 -8.44 10.99
C ASP A 90 5.45 -8.98 12.36
N MET A 91 5.51 -10.30 12.55
CA MET A 91 5.17 -10.93 13.83
C MET A 91 6.12 -10.49 14.95
N GLU A 92 7.42 -10.36 14.69
CA GLU A 92 8.38 -9.81 15.65
C GLU A 92 8.07 -8.35 16.00
N VAL A 93 7.74 -7.53 14.99
CA VAL A 93 7.32 -6.13 15.20
C VAL A 93 6.08 -6.06 16.07
N ILE A 94 5.06 -6.86 15.77
CA ILE A 94 3.82 -6.93 16.54
C ILE A 94 4.10 -7.32 18.00
N GLN A 95 4.96 -8.32 18.24
CA GLN A 95 5.33 -8.74 19.59
C GLN A 95 6.01 -7.60 20.39
N LYS A 96 6.97 -6.89 19.78
CA LYS A 96 7.63 -5.73 20.39
C LYS A 96 6.62 -4.62 20.71
N MET A 97 5.71 -4.32 19.77
CA MET A 97 4.66 -3.31 19.97
C MET A 97 3.69 -3.69 21.09
N MET A 98 3.32 -4.97 21.23
CA MET A 98 2.46 -5.43 22.32
C MET A 98 3.12 -5.32 23.70
N ALA A 99 4.45 -5.37 23.76
CA ALA A 99 5.21 -5.21 25.00
C ALA A 99 5.35 -3.73 25.42
N MET A 100 5.10 -2.77 24.52
CA MET A 100 5.17 -1.34 24.83
C MET A 100 3.86 -0.82 25.42
N PRO A 101 3.90 0.17 26.34
CA PRO A 101 2.71 0.84 26.81
C PRO A 101 1.95 1.47 25.64
N ARG A 102 0.64 1.21 25.54
CA ARG A 102 -0.22 1.90 24.56
C ARG A 102 -0.36 3.36 24.96
N THR A 103 0.52 4.21 24.45
CA THR A 103 0.51 5.66 24.71
C THR A 103 -0.33 6.43 23.71
N ILE A 104 -0.72 5.81 22.59
CA ILE A 104 -1.44 6.46 21.49
C ILE A 104 -2.77 5.76 21.24
N GLU A 105 -3.86 6.53 21.25
CA GLU A 105 -5.18 6.06 20.85
C GLU A 105 -5.20 5.71 19.35
N ASN A 106 -5.83 4.59 19.00
CA ASN A 106 -6.02 4.23 17.61
C ASN A 106 -7.10 5.13 16.95
N LYS A 107 -6.65 6.22 16.32
CA LYS A 107 -7.53 7.18 15.61
C LYS A 107 -7.87 6.77 14.19
N SER A 108 -7.27 5.69 13.66
CA SER A 108 -7.47 5.28 12.26
C SER A 108 -8.92 4.95 11.91
N ARG A 109 -9.74 4.58 12.91
CA ARG A 109 -11.15 4.20 12.75
C ARG A 109 -12.14 5.15 13.42
N GLN A 110 -11.72 6.39 13.71
CA GLN A 110 -12.56 7.37 14.44
C GLN A 110 -13.88 7.71 13.72
N GLN A 111 -13.92 7.57 12.39
CA GLN A 111 -15.12 7.80 11.57
C GLN A 111 -15.97 6.53 11.40
N GLY A 112 -15.62 5.44 12.10
CA GLY A 112 -16.30 4.15 12.02
C GLY A 112 -15.76 3.23 10.92
N ILE A 113 -16.12 1.95 11.01
CA ILE A 113 -15.63 0.89 10.11
C ILE A 113 -15.99 1.15 8.65
N TYR A 114 -17.17 1.72 8.39
CA TYR A 114 -17.61 2.00 7.03
C TYR A 114 -16.69 3.00 6.33
N GLU A 115 -16.47 4.17 6.93
CA GLU A 115 -15.64 5.22 6.35
C GLU A 115 -14.16 4.82 6.31
N SER A 116 -13.66 4.15 7.35
CA SER A 116 -12.24 3.85 7.49
C SER A 116 -11.77 2.55 6.84
N ILE A 117 -12.67 1.63 6.48
CA ILE A 117 -12.31 0.36 5.83
C ILE A 117 -13.09 0.14 4.55
N HIS A 118 -14.44 0.15 4.60
CA HIS A 118 -15.24 -0.23 3.43
C HIS A 118 -15.08 0.79 2.30
N ARG A 119 -15.21 2.08 2.63
CA ARG A 119 -15.03 3.16 1.66
C ARG A 119 -13.60 3.21 1.13
N ASP A 120 -12.64 2.95 2.00
CA ASP A 120 -11.22 2.88 1.64
C ASP A 120 -10.94 1.76 0.61
N LEU A 121 -11.57 0.59 0.76
CA LEU A 121 -11.52 -0.49 -0.23
C LEU A 121 -12.20 -0.11 -1.55
N LEU A 122 -13.36 0.56 -1.49
CA LEU A 122 -14.07 1.04 -2.68
C LEU A 122 -13.22 2.02 -3.48
N VAL A 123 -12.51 2.93 -2.80
CA VAL A 123 -11.63 3.89 -3.48
C VAL A 123 -10.38 3.19 -3.99
N ALA A 124 -9.70 2.38 -3.17
CA ALA A 124 -8.44 1.74 -3.55
C ALA A 124 -8.57 0.79 -4.75
N PHE A 125 -9.69 0.04 -4.84
CA PHE A 125 -9.91 -1.00 -5.86
C PHE A 125 -11.03 -0.67 -6.85
N GLY A 126 -11.65 0.50 -6.74
CA GLY A 126 -12.64 0.98 -7.70
C GLY A 126 -12.03 1.33 -9.07
N ASN A 127 -12.89 1.80 -9.97
CA ASN A 127 -12.45 2.36 -11.24
C ASN A 127 -11.95 3.79 -11.03
N TRP A 128 -10.73 4.05 -11.47
CA TRP A 128 -10.12 5.39 -11.40
C TRP A 128 -10.23 6.07 -12.75
N GLU A 129 -10.35 7.39 -12.72
CA GLU A 129 -10.37 8.22 -13.94
C GLU A 129 -9.00 8.33 -14.61
N PHE A 130 -7.92 7.95 -13.91
CA PHE A 130 -6.56 7.92 -14.42
C PHE A 130 -5.89 6.58 -14.09
N ASP A 131 -4.82 6.28 -14.84
CA ASP A 131 -3.98 5.11 -14.67
C ASP A 131 -2.59 5.54 -14.21
N LEU A 132 -2.02 4.86 -13.20
CA LEU A 132 -0.72 5.23 -12.63
C LEU A 132 0.42 5.30 -13.65
N MET A 133 0.46 4.37 -14.61
CA MET A 133 1.58 4.33 -15.56
C MET A 133 1.48 5.42 -16.63
N ASN A 134 0.35 6.14 -16.68
CA ASN A 134 0.17 7.28 -17.57
C ASN A 134 0.53 8.61 -16.89
N ILE A 135 0.88 8.59 -15.60
CA ILE A 135 1.36 9.79 -14.89
C ILE A 135 2.74 10.16 -15.43
N THR A 136 2.85 11.35 -16.00
CA THR A 136 4.15 11.92 -16.42
C THR A 136 4.99 12.29 -15.20
N ASN A 137 6.32 12.30 -15.33
CA ASN A 137 7.20 12.69 -14.24
C ASN A 137 6.72 14.02 -13.60
N PRO A 138 6.27 14.00 -12.32
CA PRO A 138 5.72 15.19 -11.67
C PRO A 138 6.79 16.23 -11.34
N PHE A 139 8.07 15.86 -11.35
CA PHE A 139 9.21 16.72 -11.02
C PHE A 139 10.30 16.64 -12.12
N PRO A 140 10.05 17.19 -13.32
CA PRO A 140 10.95 17.06 -14.46
C PRO A 140 12.26 17.84 -14.31
N THR A 141 12.35 18.81 -13.40
CA THR A 141 13.55 19.60 -13.13
C THR A 141 14.28 19.18 -11.85
N ASN A 142 13.94 18.00 -11.31
CA ASN A 142 14.45 17.47 -10.03
C ASN A 142 14.18 18.39 -8.84
N GLU A 143 13.08 19.14 -8.88
CA GLU A 143 12.58 20.01 -7.80
C GLU A 143 11.91 19.23 -6.66
N GLY A 144 11.71 17.93 -6.86
CA GLY A 144 11.15 16.99 -5.90
C GLY A 144 11.39 15.55 -6.34
N SER A 145 11.02 14.60 -5.49
CA SER A 145 11.20 13.17 -5.76
C SER A 145 9.97 12.37 -5.34
N VAL A 146 9.78 11.21 -5.99
CA VAL A 146 8.76 10.23 -5.60
C VAL A 146 9.44 8.94 -5.20
N HIS A 147 9.16 8.46 -4.00
CA HIS A 147 9.74 7.25 -3.44
C HIS A 147 8.64 6.20 -3.20
N ILE A 148 8.93 4.95 -3.51
CA ILE A 148 8.15 3.80 -3.06
C ILE A 148 9.06 2.92 -2.21
N TRP A 149 8.65 2.68 -0.97
CA TRP A 149 9.32 1.76 -0.06
C TRP A 149 8.47 0.51 0.12
N GLN A 150 9.05 -0.65 -0.13
CA GLN A 150 8.35 -1.93 -0.13
C GLN A 150 9.12 -2.96 0.70
N GLY A 151 8.42 -3.66 1.60
CA GLY A 151 8.97 -4.85 2.25
C GLY A 151 9.02 -6.01 1.27
N TYR A 152 10.16 -6.69 1.16
CA TYR A 152 10.30 -7.87 0.30
C TYR A 152 9.42 -9.04 0.75
N GLU A 153 9.29 -9.21 2.05
CA GLU A 153 8.47 -10.25 2.71
C GLU A 153 7.03 -9.78 2.97
N ASP A 154 6.60 -8.65 2.42
CA ASP A 154 5.22 -8.16 2.55
C ASP A 154 4.23 -9.16 1.93
N ARG A 155 3.32 -9.69 2.76
CA ARG A 155 2.28 -10.66 2.36
C ARG A 155 0.91 -10.00 2.12
N LEU A 156 0.77 -8.71 2.40
CA LEU A 156 -0.45 -7.92 2.17
C LEU A 156 -0.41 -7.19 0.83
N VAL A 157 0.71 -6.54 0.55
CA VAL A 157 0.97 -5.83 -0.71
C VAL A 157 2.22 -6.43 -1.30
N LEU A 158 2.06 -7.40 -2.20
CA LEU A 158 3.18 -8.13 -2.76
C LEU A 158 4.04 -7.24 -3.69
N VAL A 159 5.34 -7.48 -3.69
CA VAL A 159 6.36 -6.66 -4.40
C VAL A 159 6.18 -6.58 -5.91
N GLU A 160 5.54 -7.57 -6.54
CA GLU A 160 5.65 -7.80 -7.99
C GLU A 160 5.14 -6.62 -8.81
N LEU A 161 4.00 -6.07 -8.43
CA LEU A 161 3.39 -4.97 -9.19
C LEU A 161 4.10 -3.65 -8.90
N GLN A 162 4.67 -3.44 -7.71
CA GLN A 162 5.50 -2.28 -7.43
C GLN A 162 6.81 -2.32 -8.23
N ARG A 163 7.47 -3.48 -8.29
CA ARG A 163 8.64 -3.69 -9.16
C ARG A 163 8.33 -3.42 -10.62
N TYR A 164 7.16 -3.85 -11.11
CA TYR A 164 6.74 -3.58 -12.48
C TYR A 164 6.49 -2.09 -12.70
N LEU A 165 5.76 -1.43 -11.79
CA LEU A 165 5.44 -0.01 -11.84
C LEU A 165 6.72 0.84 -11.89
N SER A 166 7.67 0.60 -10.99
CA SER A 166 8.93 1.36 -10.91
C SER A 166 9.83 1.17 -12.15
N LYS A 167 9.76 0.00 -12.80
CA LYS A 167 10.45 -0.20 -14.10
C LYS A 167 9.83 0.60 -15.24
N LYS A 168 8.52 0.84 -15.18
CA LYS A 168 7.78 1.62 -16.20
C LYS A 168 7.87 3.12 -15.96
N LEU A 169 7.98 3.53 -14.71
CA LEU A 169 8.06 4.92 -14.28
C LEU A 169 9.44 5.18 -13.65
N PRO A 170 10.49 5.40 -14.46
CA PRO A 170 11.86 5.52 -13.96
C PRO A 170 12.11 6.76 -13.08
N TRP A 171 11.16 7.69 -13.02
CA TRP A 171 11.17 8.82 -12.10
C TRP A 171 10.79 8.43 -10.65
N ILE A 172 10.31 7.19 -10.44
CA ILE A 172 10.08 6.64 -9.10
C ILE A 172 11.39 6.06 -8.57
N GLN A 173 11.81 6.54 -7.40
CA GLN A 173 12.87 5.93 -6.62
C GLN A 173 12.29 4.75 -5.82
N TYR A 174 12.55 3.53 -6.29
CA TYR A 174 12.05 2.31 -5.65
C TYR A 174 13.08 1.76 -4.66
N HIS A 175 12.61 1.54 -3.42
CA HIS A 175 13.40 1.03 -2.30
C HIS A 175 12.75 -0.27 -1.83
N GLU A 176 13.51 -1.35 -1.84
CA GLU A 176 13.04 -2.65 -1.39
C GLU A 176 13.81 -3.10 -0.15
N VAL A 177 13.09 -3.45 0.90
CA VAL A 177 13.66 -3.84 2.20
C VAL A 177 13.70 -5.36 2.27
N GLN A 178 14.89 -5.93 2.16
CA GLN A 178 15.11 -7.38 1.96
C GLN A 178 14.50 -8.26 3.05
N GLU A 179 14.59 -7.86 4.32
CA GLU A 179 13.99 -8.59 5.45
C GLU A 179 12.66 -7.98 5.92
N GLY A 180 12.19 -6.93 5.24
CA GLY A 180 11.03 -6.15 5.66
C GLY A 180 9.72 -6.83 5.29
N GLY A 181 8.82 -6.99 6.26
CA GLY A 181 7.41 -7.29 6.02
C GLY A 181 6.57 -6.04 5.74
N HIS A 182 5.24 -6.13 5.85
CA HIS A 182 4.34 -4.98 5.65
C HIS A 182 4.54 -3.88 6.71
N MET A 183 4.98 -4.26 7.91
CA MET A 183 5.07 -3.40 9.10
C MET A 183 6.50 -2.89 9.37
N PHE A 184 7.42 -3.03 8.41
CA PHE A 184 8.83 -2.68 8.61
C PHE A 184 9.05 -1.23 9.06
N MET A 185 8.19 -0.30 8.65
CA MET A 185 8.31 1.12 9.00
C MET A 185 8.09 1.42 10.49
N LEU A 186 7.51 0.47 11.23
CA LEU A 186 7.28 0.58 12.67
C LEU A 186 8.50 0.17 13.51
N VAL A 187 9.56 -0.32 12.86
CA VAL A 187 10.86 -0.56 13.51
C VAL A 187 11.62 0.76 13.63
N ASP A 188 12.24 0.97 14.80
CA ASP A 188 13.00 2.19 15.11
C ASP A 188 14.03 2.53 14.02
N GLY A 189 14.06 3.80 13.64
CA GLY A 189 14.97 4.35 12.63
C GLY A 189 14.48 4.24 11.18
N TRP A 190 13.52 3.38 10.83
CA TRP A 190 13.01 3.31 9.45
C TRP A 190 12.25 4.56 9.04
N THR A 191 11.42 5.10 9.92
CA THR A 191 10.71 6.36 9.65
C THR A 191 11.69 7.50 9.37
N ASP A 192 12.76 7.61 10.16
CA ASP A 192 13.81 8.62 9.95
C ASP A 192 14.53 8.41 8.61
N LYS A 193 14.86 7.16 8.24
CA LYS A 193 15.46 6.84 6.94
C LYS A 193 14.57 7.27 5.77
N ILE A 194 13.27 6.93 5.82
CA ILE A 194 12.31 7.28 4.77
C ILE A 194 12.17 8.80 4.63
N ILE A 195 12.08 9.52 5.74
CA ILE A 195 11.98 10.99 5.75
C ILE A 195 13.27 11.63 5.24
N LYS A 196 14.44 11.15 5.66
CA LYS A 196 15.74 11.66 5.18
C LYS A 196 15.93 11.45 3.68
N ALA A 197 15.56 10.28 3.17
CA ALA A 197 15.61 10.01 1.74
C ALA A 197 14.72 10.98 0.95
N LEU A 198 13.52 11.28 1.46
CA LEU A 198 12.60 12.23 0.83
C LEU A 198 13.10 13.68 0.91
N LEU A 199 13.64 14.11 2.05
CA LEU A 199 13.95 15.53 2.30
C LEU A 199 15.39 15.94 1.94
N VAL A 200 16.34 15.02 2.01
CA VAL A 200 17.78 15.30 1.88
C VAL A 200 18.42 14.49 0.76
N GLY A 201 17.73 13.46 0.23
CA GLY A 201 18.27 12.60 -0.82
C GLY A 201 19.35 11.63 -0.34
N GLU A 202 19.45 11.37 0.97
CA GLU A 202 20.34 10.33 1.50
C GLU A 202 19.78 8.95 1.13
N GLU A 203 20.55 8.16 0.35
CA GLU A 203 20.20 6.75 0.12
C GLU A 203 20.27 5.99 1.45
N ALA A 204 19.21 5.25 1.79
CA ALA A 204 19.28 4.36 2.93
C ALA A 204 20.26 3.23 2.59
N SER A 205 21.40 3.20 3.26
CA SER A 205 22.37 2.10 3.10
C SER A 205 21.66 0.76 3.29
N PRO A 206 21.87 -0.22 2.39
CA PRO A 206 21.39 -1.58 2.61
C PRO A 206 22.06 -2.10 3.89
N MET A 207 21.24 -2.51 4.86
CA MET A 207 21.67 -3.41 5.93
C MET A 207 21.39 -4.83 5.49
#